data_AF-A0A537N0H8-F1
#
_entry.id   AF-A0A537N0H8-F1
#
_cell.length_a   1.000
_cell.length_b   1.000
_cell.length_c   1.000
_cell.angle_alpha   90.00
_cell.angle_beta   90.00
_cell.angle_gamma   90.00
#
_symmetry.space_group_name_H-M   'P 1'
#
loop_
_entity.id
_entity.type
_entity.pdbx_description
1 polymer ?
#
loop_
_entity_poly.entity_id
_entity_poly.type
_entity_poly.pdbx_seq_one_letter_code
_entity_poly.pdbx_strand_id
1 'polypeptide(L)' 'MSEDEYRHYAVECLLLAREMRHSAHKAVLLAMADAWVALADQAAAASAQVALGTKTAPGGEEPA' A
#
# COMPACT_ATOMS: atom_id res chain seq x y z
N MET A 1 0.43 8.09 -4.66
CA MET A 1 0.55 7.76 -3.23
C MET A 1 1.54 6.63 -3.07
N SER A 2 2.46 6.77 -2.12
CA SER A 2 3.41 5.73 -1.74
C SER A 2 2.82 4.77 -0.70
N GLU A 3 3.48 3.62 -0.50
CA GLU A 3 3.18 2.70 0.59
C GLU A 3 3.11 3.41 1.95
N ASP A 4 4.07 4.30 2.24
CA ASP A 4 4.13 5.07 3.49
C ASP A 4 2.92 5.99 3.68
N GLU A 5 2.43 6.63 2.61
CA GLU A 5 1.22 7.46 2.68
C GLU A 5 0.00 6.61 3.04
N TYR A 6 -0.17 5.43 2.43
CA TYR A 6 -1.27 4.53 2.77
C TYR A 6 -1.18 4.03 4.22
N ARG A 7 0.02 3.66 4.69
CA ARG A 7 0.24 3.27 6.09
C ARG A 7 -0.06 4.40 7.05
N HIS A 8 0.29 5.64 6.72
CA HIS A 8 -0.02 6.81 7.53
C HIS A 8 -1.53 6.99 7.71
N TYR A 9 -2.32 6.93 6.63
CA TYR A 9 -3.78 7.05 6.72
C TYR A 9 -4.44 5.90 7.49
N ALA A 10 -3.89 4.69 7.41
CA ALA A 10 -4.36 3.57 8.24
C ALA A 10 -4.21 3.90 9.74
N VAL A 11 -3.06 4.44 10.15
CA VAL A 11 -2.80 4.83 11.54
C VAL A 11 -3.74 5.94 12.01
N GLU A 12 -3.95 6.97 11.20
CA GLU A 12 -4.89 8.06 11.52
C GLU A 12 -6.32 7.53 11.75
N CYS A 13 -6.78 6.60 10.91
CA CYS A 13 -8.09 5.96 11.09
C CYS A 13 -8.18 5.19 12.42
N LEU A 14 -7.11 4.49 12.83
CA LEU A 14 -7.06 3.78 14.11
C LEU A 14 -7.06 4.73 15.31
N LEU A 15 -6.34 5.85 15.22
CA LEU A 15 -6.32 6.87 16.27
C LEU A 15 -7.71 7.48 16.46
N LEU A 16 -8.38 7.85 15.37
CA LEU A 16 -9.76 8.34 15.41
C LEU A 16 -10.72 7.29 15.98
N ALA A 17 -10.58 6.02 15.56
CA ALA A 17 -11.42 4.93 16.06
C ALA A 17 -11.26 4.67 17.56
N ARG A 18 -10.09 4.98 18.13
CA ARG A 18 -9.81 4.83 19.57
C ARG A 18 -10.58 5.84 20.42
N GLU A 19 -10.74 7.06 19.92
CA GLU A 19 -11.44 8.15 20.64
C GLU A 19 -12.96 8.13 20.42
N MET A 20 -13.41 7.37 19.43
CA MET A 20 -14.82 7.25 19.05
C MET A 20 -15.67 6.46 20.05
N ARG A 21 -16.72 7.11 20.56
CA ARG A 21 -17.74 6.49 21.44
C ARG A 21 -18.86 5.78 20.69
N HIS A 22 -19.21 6.26 19.49
CA HIS A 22 -20.28 5.68 18.69
C HIS A 22 -19.78 4.44 17.92
N SER A 23 -20.29 3.27 18.30
CA SER A 23 -19.81 1.98 17.79
C SER A 23 -19.90 1.84 16.27
N ALA A 24 -20.91 2.44 15.62
CA ALA A 24 -21.06 2.36 14.17
C ALA A 24 -19.96 3.11 13.42
N HIS A 25 -19.63 4.35 13.80
CA HIS A 25 -18.56 5.07 13.09
C HIS A 25 -17.17 4.53 13.46
N LYS A 26 -17.02 3.98 14.67
CA LYS A 26 -15.81 3.23 15.03
C LYS A 26 -15.59 2.05 14.08
N ALA A 27 -16.63 1.27 13.78
CA ALA A 27 -16.55 0.17 12.83
C ALA A 27 -16.18 0.65 11.42
N VAL A 28 -16.74 1.77 10.97
CA VAL A 28 -16.38 2.38 9.66
C VAL A 28 -14.92 2.79 9.62
N LEU A 29 -14.39 3.45 10.65
CA LEU A 29 -12.98 3.84 10.72
C LEU A 29 -12.04 2.63 10.73
N LEU A 30 -12.41 1.55 11.41
CA LEU A 30 -11.64 0.30 11.38
C LEU A 30 -11.63 -0.32 9.99
N ALA A 31 -12.77 -0.35 9.29
CA ALA A 31 -12.84 -0.84 7.91
C ALA A 31 -12.02 0.04 6.94
N MET A 32 -11.99 1.35 7.16
CA MET A 32 -11.12 2.25 6.39
C MET A 32 -9.64 1.99 6.66
N ALA A 33 -9.25 1.77 7.92
CA ALA A 33 -7.87 1.43 8.27
C ALA A 33 -7.42 0.14 7.56
N ASP A 34 -8.28 -0.88 7.53
CA ASP A 34 -8.02 -2.14 6.84
C ASP A 34 -7.84 -1.94 5.32
N ALA A 35 -8.73 -1.15 4.70
CA ALA A 35 -8.62 -0.81 3.28
C ALA A 35 -7.31 -0.07 2.94
N TRP A 36 -6.85 0.84 3.81
CA TRP A 36 -5.57 1.52 3.63
C TRP A 36 -4.38 0.56 3.73
N VAL A 37 -4.41 -0.41 4.64
CA VAL A 37 -3.37 -1.44 4.73
C VAL A 37 -3.33 -2.30 3.46
N ALA A 38 -4.50 -2.68 2.92
CA ALA A 38 -4.57 -3.44 1.68
C ALA A 38 -4.01 -2.66 0.48
N LEU A 39 -4.21 -1.33 0.45
CA LEU A 39 -3.62 -0.46 -0.57
C LEU A 39 -2.11 -0.30 -0.40
N ALA A 40 -1.62 -0.22 0.84
CA ALA A 40 -0.19 -0.20 1.12
C ALA A 40 0.51 -1.47 0.63
N ASP A 41 -0.09 -2.64 0.89
CA ASP A 41 0.44 -3.94 0.44
C ASP A 41 0.48 -4.02 -1.10
N GLN A 42 -0.57 -3.56 -1.78
CA GLN A 42 -0.59 -3.48 -3.24
C GLN A 42 0.47 -2.52 -3.80
N ALA A 43 0.69 -1.37 -3.16
CA ALA A 43 1.72 -0.43 -3.55
C ALA A 43 3.14 -0.99 -3.36
N ALA A 44 3.36 -1.74 -2.27
CA ALA A 44 4.60 -2.47 -2.01
C ALA A 44 4.85 -3.58 -3.05
N ALA A 45 3.80 -4.33 -3.39
CA ALA A 45 3.89 -5.38 -4.41
C ALA A 45 4.13 -4.80 -5.82
N ALA A 46 3.51 -3.66 -6.15
CA ALA A 46 3.71 -2.98 -7.42
C ALA A 46 5.14 -2.42 -7.56
N SER A 47 5.68 -1.81 -6.48
CA SER A 47 7.06 -1.31 -6.48
C SER A 47 8.08 -2.45 -6.59
N ALA A 48 7.82 -3.60 -5.95
CA ALA A 48 8.65 -4.80 -6.08
C ALA A 48 8.65 -5.38 -7.51
N GLN A 49 7.50 -5.36 -8.20
CA GLN A 49 7.40 -5.80 -9.60
C GLN A 49 8.12 -4.87 -10.57
N VAL A 50 8.10 -3.55 -10.34
CA VAL A 50 8.89 -2.58 -11.10
C VAL A 50 10.39 -2.78 -10.88
N ALA A 51 10.82 -3.09 -9.65
CA ALA A 51 12.21 -3.40 -9.36
C ALA A 51 12.70 -4.68 -10.06
N LEU A 52 11.85 -5.72 -10.13
CA LEU A 52 12.19 -6.99 -10.77
C LEU A 52 12.19 -6.92 -12.32
N GLY A 53 11.42 -5.99 -12.91
CA GLY A 53 11.29 -5.80 -14.37
C GLY A 53 12.48 -5.12 -15.07
N THR A 54 13.51 -4.68 -14.33
CA THR A 54 14.69 -4.01 -14.91
C THR A 54 15.85 -4.93 -15.26
N LYS A 55 15.66 -6.26 -15.19
CA LYS A 55 16.71 -7.23 -15.47
C LYS A 55 16.32 -8.21 -16.57
N THR A 56 16.06 -7.69 -17.77
CA THR A 56 16.13 -8.52 -18.99
C THR A 56 16.46 -7.68 -20.22
N ALA A 57 17.77 -7.45 -20.42
CA ALA A 57 18.38 -7.44 -21.76
C ALA A 57 19.90 -7.67 -21.62
N PRO A 58 20.38 -8.92 -21.70
CA PRO A 58 21.69 -9.19 -22.28
C PRO A 58 21.47 -9.32 -23.80
N GLY A 59 21.58 -8.21 -24.52
CA GLY A 59 21.69 -8.24 -25.98
C GLY A 59 23.16 -8.41 -26.35
N GLY A 60 23.65 -9.65 -26.26
CA GLY A 60 24.93 -10.05 -26.84
C GLY A 60 24.79 -10.33 -28.35
N GLU A 61 25.87 -9.98 -29.05
CA GLU A 61 26.33 -10.44 -30.38
C GLU A 61 25.46 -10.23 -31.64
N GLU A 62 26.04 -9.44 -32.56
CA GLU A 62 26.06 -9.52 -34.05
C GLU A 62 25.85 -10.93 -34.64
N PRO A 63 25.32 -11.12 -35.89
CA PRO A 63 26.02 -10.63 -37.11
C PRO A 63 25.16 -10.32 -38.36
N ALA A 64 25.72 -9.51 -39.28
CA ALA A 64 25.59 -9.66 -40.75
C ALA A 64 26.63 -8.78 -41.47
#